data_AF-A0A0P0X6A5-F1
#
_entry.id   AF-A0A0P0X6A5-F1
#
_cell.length_a   1.000
_cell.length_b   1.000
_cell.length_c   1.000
_cell.angle_alpha   90.00
_cell.angle_beta   90.00
_cell.angle_gamma   90.00
#
_symmetry.space_group_name_H-M   'P 1'
#
loop_
_entity.id
_entity.type
_entity.pdbx_description
1 polymer ?
#
loop_
_entity_poly.entity_id
_entity_poly.type
_entity_poly.pdbx_seq_one_letter_code
_entity_poly.pdbx_strand_id
1 'polypeptide(L)' 'FTVDGKEAGILKSYGPLSFLKVHDAGHMVPMDQPKVALEMLMRWTSGNLSNASSSFQRLDFTM' A
#
# COMPACT_ATOMS: atom_id res chain seq x y z
N PHE A 1 3.63 -7.14 0.15
CA PHE A 1 4.05 -5.73 0.27
C PHE A 1 5.56 -5.73 0.37
N THR A 2 6.24 -5.25 -0.66
CA THR A 2 7.70 -5.38 -0.79
C THR A 2 8.32 -3.98 -0.80
N VAL A 3 9.33 -3.78 0.05
CA VAL A 3 10.07 -2.53 0.22
C VAL A 3 11.55 -2.86 0.09
N ASP A 4 12.28 -2.15 -0.77
CA ASP A 4 13.70 -2.40 -1.06
C ASP A 4 14.04 -3.87 -1.41
N GLY A 5 13.14 -4.55 -2.12
CA GLY A 5 13.32 -5.95 -2.51
C GLY A 5 13.11 -6.98 -1.39
N LYS A 6 12.75 -6.54 -0.17
CA LYS A 6 12.40 -7.41 0.95
C LYS A 6 10.90 -7.42 1.18
N GLU A 7 10.35 -8.59 1.49
CA GLU A 7 8.96 -8.72 1.90
C GLU A 7 8.79 -8.07 3.28
N ALA A 8 8.15 -6.91 3.31
CA ALA A 8 7.91 -6.14 4.52
C ALA A 8 6.57 -6.48 5.18
N GLY A 9 5.66 -7.12 4.44
CA GLY A 9 4.34 -7.44 4.98
C GLY A 9 3.36 -8.03 3.97
N ILE A 10 2.22 -8.47 4.50
CA ILE A 10 1.08 -8.94 3.72
C ILE A 10 0.05 -7.81 3.65
N LEU A 11 -0.28 -7.39 2.44
CA LEU A 11 -1.38 -6.46 2.19
C LEU A 11 -2.58 -7.24 1.66
N LYS A 12 -3.75 -7.05 2.27
CA LYS A 12 -5.03 -7.55 1.77
C LYS A 12 -5.99 -6.37 1.63
N SER A 13 -6.61 -6.24 0.47
CA SER A 13 -7.56 -5.17 0.20
C SER A 13 -8.94 -5.74 -0.10
N TYR A 14 -9.97 -5.09 0.42
CA TYR A 14 -11.37 -5.42 0.19
C TYR A 14 -12.16 -4.13 0.00
N GLY A 15 -12.59 -3.86 -1.23
CA GLY A 15 -13.23 -2.60 -1.59
C GLY A 15 -12.34 -1.39 -1.23
N PRO A 16 -12.87 -0.37 -0.51
CA PRO A 16 -12.09 0.80 -0.10
C PRO A 16 -11.18 0.54 1.12
N LEU A 17 -11.26 -0.62 1.76
CA LEU A 17 -10.48 -0.94 2.96
C LEU A 17 -9.24 -1.74 2.58
N SER A 18 -8.09 -1.34 3.12
CA SER A 18 -6.83 -2.08 2.98
C SER A 18 -6.25 -2.42 4.35
N PHE A 19 -5.92 -3.69 4.54
CA PHE A 19 -5.30 -4.23 5.74
C PHE A 19 -3.85 -4.61 5.43
N LEU A 20 -2.90 -3.90 6.04
CA LEU A 20 -1.47 -4.19 5.95
C LEU A 20 -0.98 -4.81 7.26
N LYS A 21 -0.48 -6.04 7.18
CA LYS A 21 0.25 -6.70 8.26
C LYS A 21 1.74 -6.58 7.98
N VAL A 22 2.44 -5.76 8.75
CA VAL A 22 3.90 -5.64 8.70
C VAL A 22 4.52 -6.80 9.49
N HIS A 23 5.50 -7.49 8.90
CA HIS A 23 6.24 -8.55 9.59
C HIS A 23 7.19 -7.94 10.61
N ASP A 24 7.44 -8.61 11.74
CA ASP A 24 8.45 -8.20 12.74
C ASP A 24 8.33 -6.76 13.25
N ALA A 25 7.11 -6.20 13.24
CA ALA A 25 6.80 -4.93 13.86
C ALA A 25 5.94 -5.15 15.11
N GLY A 26 6.24 -4.41 16.17
CA GLY A 26 5.44 -4.35 17.39
C GLY A 26 4.29 -3.37 17.26
N HIS A 27 3.84 -2.84 18.39
CA HIS A 27 2.77 -1.84 18.43
C HIS A 27 3.13 -0.56 17.67
N MET A 28 4.42 -0.23 17.59
CA MET A 28 4.94 1.01 17.01
C MET A 28 5.67 0.73 15.71
N VAL A 29 4.92 0.42 14.65
CA VAL A 29 5.45 0.18 13.30
C VAL A 29 6.42 1.27 12.81
N PRO A 30 6.18 2.59 13.03
CA PRO A 30 7.12 3.61 12.59
C PRO A 30 8.47 3.61 13.34
N MET A 31 8.49 3.15 14.60
CA MET A 31 9.73 3.05 15.38
C MET A 31 10.50 1.77 15.05
N ASP A 32 9.78 0.65 14.91
CA ASP A 32 10.40 -0.65 14.64
C ASP A 32 10.87 -0.75 13.18
N GLN A 33 10.08 -0.22 12.24
CA GLN A 33 10.35 -0.28 10.81
C GLN A 33 10.02 1.05 10.11
N PRO A 34 10.82 2.11 10.36
CA PRO A 34 10.56 3.46 9.84
C PRO A 34 10.42 3.51 8.32
N LYS A 35 11.25 2.73 7.59
CA LYS A 35 11.19 2.66 6.12
C LYS A 35 9.88 2.09 5.60
N VAL A 36 9.39 1.02 6.24
CA VAL A 36 8.16 0.34 5.85
C VAL A 36 6.95 1.21 6.16
N ALA A 37 6.95 1.90 7.30
CA ALA A 37 5.91 2.85 7.67
C ALA A 37 5.83 4.04 6.69
N LEU A 38 6.98 4.60 6.30
CA LEU A 38 7.02 5.69 5.30
C LEU A 38 6.47 5.22 3.95
N GLU A 39 6.92 4.06 3.48
CA GLU A 39 6.47 3.51 2.20
C GLU A 39 4.97 3.21 2.20
N MET A 40 4.43 2.70 3.31
CA MET A 40 2.98 2.51 3.48
C MET A 40 2.25 3.84 3.35
N LEU A 41 2.71 4.88 4.04
CA LEU A 41 2.09 6.21 4.00
C LEU A 41 2.16 6.83 2.61
N MET A 42 3.32 6.76 1.95
CA MET A 42 3.49 7.29 0.58
C MET A 42 2.57 6.60 -0.41
N ARG A 43 2.41 5.27 -0.33
CA ARG A 43 1.50 4.52 -1.19
C ARG A 43 0.03 4.79 -0.87
N TRP A 44 -0.31 4.98 0.41
CA TRP A 44 -1.66 5.35 0.83
C TRP A 44 -2.08 6.72 0.32
N THR A 45 -1.24 7.73 0.51
CA THR A 45 -1.54 9.11 0.07
C THR A 45 -1.56 9.23 -1.44
N SER A 46 -0.79 8.41 -2.16
CA SER A 46 -0.82 8.32 -3.62
C SER A 46 -2.01 7.52 -4.18
N GLY A 47 -2.83 6.89 -3.31
CA GLY A 47 -3.94 6.04 -3.73
C GLY A 47 -3.53 4.71 -4.37
N ASN A 48 -2.26 4.31 -4.26
CA ASN A 48 -1.67 3.11 -4.88
C ASN A 48 -1.22 2.09 -3.81
N LEU A 49 -2.09 1.86 -2.83
CA LEU A 49 -1.84 0.88 -1.76
C LEU A 49 -1.90 -0.54 -2.29
N SER A 50 -2.99 -0.86 -2.97
CA SER A 50 -3.08 -2.06 -3.78
C SER A 50 -2.52 -1.73 -5.14
N ASN A 51 -1.71 -2.63 -5.70
CA ASN A 51 -1.48 -2.70 -7.13
C ASN A 51 -2.77 -3.20 -7.81
N ALA A 52 -3.92 -2.61 -7.46
CA ALA A 52 -5.09 -2.59 -8.29
C ALA A 52 -4.67 -1.72 -9.47
N SER A 53 -4.15 -2.38 -10.51
CA SER A 53 -4.46 -1.98 -11.87
C SER A 53 -5.99 -2.00 -12.02
N SER A 54 -6.70 -1.11 -11.34
CA SER A 54 -7.94 -0.60 -11.88
C SER A 54 -7.49 0.18 -13.10
N SER A 55 -7.57 -0.49 -14.25
CA SER A 55 -7.80 0.17 -15.51
C SER A 55 -8.97 1.14 -15.28
N PHE A 56 -8.66 2.36 -14.85
CA PHE A 56 -9.59 3.45 -14.81
C PHE A 56 -9.89 3.71 -16.27
N GLN A 57 -10.98 3.09 -16.73
CA GLN A 57 -11.43 3.16 -18.10
C GLN A 57 -11.43 4.63 -18.47
N ARG A 58 -10.59 5.00 -19.44
CA ARG A 58 -10.68 6.28 -20.12
C ARG A 58 -12.16 6.45 -20.44
N LEU A 59 -12.78 7.44 -19.84
CA LEU A 59 -14.03 7.96 -20.35
C LEU A 59 -13.61 8.95 -21.43
N ASP A 60 -13.37 8.42 -22.62
CA ASP A 60 -13.24 9.19 -23.86
C ASP A 60 -14.57 9.88 -24.12
N PHE A 61 -14.76 11.04 -23.49
CA PHE A 61 -15.81 11.98 -23.82
C PHE A 61 -15.32 12.83 -25.00
N THR A 62 -15.39 12.29 -26.21
CA THR A 62 -15.38 13.08 -27.44
C THR A 62 -16.79 13.07 -28.02
N MET A 63 -17.39 14.27 -28.12
CA MET A 63 -18.53 14.54 -29.01
C MET A 63 -18.11 14.49 -30.47
#